data_AF-A0A842NG84-F1
#
_entry.id   AF-A0A842NG84-F1
#
_cell.length_a   1.000
_cell.length_b   1.000
_cell.length_c   1.000
_cell.angle_alpha   90.00
_cell.angle_beta   90.00
_cell.angle_gamma   90.00
#
_symmetry.space_group_name_H-M   'P 1'
#
loop_
_entity.id
_entity.type
_entity.pdbx_description
1 polymer ?
#
loop_
_entity_poly.entity_id
_entity_poly.type
_entity_poly.pdbx_seq_one_letter_code
_entity_poly.pdbx_strand_id
1 'polypeptide(L)'
;MRKGIPRIILGLVLALAFAQNASADDDLKSYTIMHPDRETRLSWIEAYKIAPRAHIDEELRLSIPFRGSLSLLSHLNYTPSARNQGQCGNCWAWAGTGAMGIALDVEKSIFDRLSVQFISSCNTAKDCCAGGWLEDLASFYSSEGYTVPWSNTNASWQNGDGNCNVVCETISTSPKYNITSIEEETIDTQDVGQAQAIANIKNILNQNKAVWFAFYMSTAEDWTDFFSFWGNQTESVLWNFDDTCGKAYDPVDGGAHAVLCVGYNDDDPDNSYWIMLNSYGTETGRPNGLFRVDMDMNYDCYYFYGGNATYSLYWQTLDVSFSTEVQNSYVDPSGSCNGNTPCYTTIQAAVNAASTGTTIKILQGSYSENVSLSTSKELTLSGGWNSSYTSQASISYASSLTRSKGTFIVKRVGIQR
;
A
#
# COMPACT_ATOMS: atom_id res chain seq x y z
N MET A 1 88.84 29.46 -11.65
CA MET A 1 88.30 30.15 -12.84
C MET A 1 86.84 30.50 -12.58
N ARG A 2 86.43 31.71 -12.97
CA ARG A 2 85.06 32.21 -13.30
C ARG A 2 83.92 31.17 -13.26
N LYS A 3 82.67 31.42 -12.88
CA LYS A 3 81.81 32.59 -12.55
C LYS A 3 80.46 31.95 -12.14
N GLY A 4 79.74 32.48 -11.14
CA GLY A 4 78.36 32.97 -11.37
C GLY A 4 77.30 32.42 -10.41
N ILE A 5 76.77 33.33 -9.57
CA ILE A 5 75.49 33.31 -8.82
C ILE A 5 74.34 33.39 -9.86
N PRO A 6 73.11 32.81 -9.74
CA PRO A 6 72.13 33.00 -8.64
C PRO A 6 71.21 31.77 -8.39
N ARG A 7 70.15 31.71 -7.55
CA ARG A 7 69.10 32.65 -7.12
C ARG A 7 68.31 31.96 -5.99
N ILE A 8 67.97 32.69 -4.93
CA ILE A 8 67.00 32.26 -3.91
C ILE A 8 65.62 32.21 -4.58
N ILE A 9 64.91 31.08 -4.49
CA ILE A 9 63.48 30.99 -4.81
C ILE A 9 62.75 30.43 -3.59
N LEU A 10 61.85 31.29 -3.12
CA LEU A 10 60.80 31.13 -2.12
C LEU A 10 60.13 29.76 -2.18
N GLY A 11 60.13 29.02 -1.06
CA GLY A 11 59.27 27.86 -0.90
C GLY A 11 57.81 28.31 -0.84
N LEU A 12 57.08 28.13 -1.93
CA LEU A 12 55.61 28.17 -1.90
C LEU A 12 55.13 26.89 -1.20
N VAL A 13 54.66 27.04 0.03
CA VAL A 13 53.79 26.04 0.67
C VAL A 13 52.43 26.17 0.00
N LEU A 14 52.20 25.39 -1.05
CA LEU A 14 50.87 25.19 -1.61
C LEU A 14 50.19 24.12 -0.76
N ALA A 15 49.47 24.55 0.28
CA ALA A 15 48.48 23.71 0.94
C ALA A 15 47.39 23.39 -0.09
N LEU A 16 47.45 22.21 -0.69
CA LEU A 16 46.33 21.63 -1.42
C LEU A 16 45.25 21.32 -0.39
N ALA A 17 44.35 22.28 -0.21
CA ALA A 17 43.05 22.02 0.37
C ALA A 17 42.35 21.01 -0.56
N PHE A 18 42.34 19.74 -0.16
CA PHE A 18 41.40 18.78 -0.70
C PHE A 18 40.02 19.30 -0.30
N ALA A 19 39.34 19.95 -1.26
CA ALA A 19 37.90 20.01 -1.23
C ALA A 19 37.44 18.55 -1.24
N GLN A 20 37.02 18.04 -0.09
CA GLN A 20 36.13 16.90 -0.03
C GLN A 20 34.89 17.33 -0.82
N ASN A 21 34.85 16.96 -2.09
CA ASN A 21 33.56 16.73 -2.73
C ASN A 21 32.92 15.64 -1.87
N ALA A 22 31.98 16.05 -1.02
CA ALA A 22 31.00 15.15 -0.48
C ALA A 22 30.38 14.45 -1.68
N SER A 23 30.77 13.19 -1.91
CA SER A 23 29.94 12.30 -2.70
C SER A 23 28.63 12.27 -1.94
N ALA A 24 27.56 12.72 -2.60
CA ALA A 24 26.22 12.42 -2.17
C ALA A 24 26.17 10.93 -1.79
N ASP A 25 25.56 10.62 -0.64
CA ASP A 25 25.14 9.27 -0.31
C ASP A 25 24.47 8.69 -1.55
N ASP A 26 25.18 7.79 -2.23
CA ASP A 26 24.57 6.85 -3.14
C ASP A 26 23.89 5.86 -2.21
N ASP A 27 22.68 6.21 -1.74
CA ASP A 27 21.80 5.33 -0.98
C ASP A 27 21.82 3.99 -1.72
N LEU A 28 22.49 2.99 -1.15
CA LEU A 28 22.59 1.66 -1.74
C LEU A 28 21.16 1.17 -1.98
N LYS A 29 20.74 1.19 -3.25
CA LYS A 29 19.41 0.74 -3.65
C LYS A 29 19.22 -0.70 -3.16
N SER A 30 18.32 -0.89 -2.21
CA SER A 30 18.00 -2.19 -1.64
C SER A 30 16.72 -2.71 -2.26
N TYR A 31 16.82 -3.80 -3.04
CA TYR A 31 15.67 -4.56 -3.53
C TYR A 31 15.44 -5.75 -2.60
N THR A 32 14.92 -5.46 -1.40
CA THR A 32 14.80 -6.46 -0.34
C THR A 32 13.72 -7.50 -0.66
N ILE A 33 14.05 -8.76 -0.40
CA ILE A 33 13.13 -9.90 -0.52
C ILE A 33 12.95 -10.56 0.85
N MET A 34 11.98 -11.45 0.97
CA MET A 34 11.79 -12.26 2.17
C MET A 34 12.64 -13.53 2.08
N HIS A 35 13.33 -13.88 3.16
CA HIS A 35 14.11 -15.12 3.29
C HIS A 35 13.49 -16.02 4.36
N PRO A 36 12.31 -16.64 4.10
CA PRO A 36 11.69 -17.52 5.07
C PRO A 36 12.55 -18.75 5.31
N ASP A 37 12.67 -19.14 6.57
CA ASP A 37 13.23 -20.45 6.88
C ASP A 37 12.30 -21.58 6.39
N ARG A 38 12.77 -22.82 6.54
CA ARG A 38 12.02 -24.00 6.08
C ARG A 38 10.63 -24.10 6.71
N GLU A 39 10.51 -23.80 8.01
CA GLU A 39 9.25 -23.96 8.74
C GLU A 39 8.24 -22.88 8.34
N THR A 40 8.70 -21.64 8.27
CA THR A 40 7.95 -20.47 7.81
C THR A 40 7.42 -20.71 6.40
N ARG A 41 8.27 -21.13 5.46
CA ARG A 41 7.85 -21.44 4.09
C ARG A 41 6.79 -22.53 4.04
N LEU A 42 6.95 -23.62 4.82
CA LEU A 42 5.94 -24.67 4.88
C LEU A 42 4.61 -24.17 5.47
N SER A 43 4.66 -23.27 6.46
CA SER A 43 3.44 -22.64 6.99
C SER A 43 2.73 -21.76 5.97
N TRP A 44 3.46 -20.97 5.16
CA TRP A 44 2.85 -20.14 4.11
C TRP A 44 2.22 -20.99 3.01
N ILE A 45 2.89 -22.08 2.60
CA ILE A 45 2.33 -23.05 1.66
C ILE A 45 1.04 -23.67 2.21
N GLU A 46 1.02 -24.03 3.49
CA GLU A 46 -0.16 -24.61 4.11
C GLU A 46 -1.29 -23.59 4.24
N ALA A 47 -0.98 -22.36 4.68
CA ALA A 47 -1.95 -21.26 4.76
C ALA A 47 -2.63 -21.03 3.40
N TYR A 48 -1.87 -20.98 2.31
CA TYR A 48 -2.43 -20.89 0.96
C TYR A 48 -3.37 -22.05 0.59
N LYS A 49 -3.03 -23.28 0.99
CA LYS A 49 -3.83 -24.46 0.67
C LYS A 49 -5.15 -24.48 1.44
N ILE A 50 -5.13 -24.10 2.72
CA ILE A 50 -6.30 -24.16 3.60
C ILE A 50 -7.18 -22.93 3.51
N ALA A 51 -6.68 -21.81 2.98
CA ALA A 51 -7.47 -20.62 2.75
C ALA A 51 -8.72 -20.93 1.90
N PRO A 52 -9.86 -20.26 2.18
CA PRO A 52 -11.04 -20.35 1.33
C PRO A 52 -10.73 -20.02 -0.12
N ARG A 53 -11.55 -20.57 -1.03
CA ARG A 53 -11.42 -20.30 -2.47
C ARG A 53 -12.11 -18.99 -2.80
N ALA A 54 -11.43 -18.13 -3.55
CA ALA A 54 -11.98 -16.85 -3.97
C ALA A 54 -13.25 -17.05 -4.78
N HIS A 55 -14.28 -16.26 -4.48
CA HIS A 55 -15.55 -16.34 -5.20
C HIS A 55 -15.38 -16.01 -6.69
N ILE A 56 -15.71 -16.96 -7.56
CA ILE A 56 -15.81 -16.75 -9.01
C ILE A 56 -17.23 -16.29 -9.34
N ASP A 57 -17.35 -15.06 -9.83
CA ASP A 57 -18.62 -14.50 -10.29
C ASP A 57 -18.94 -15.06 -11.69
N GLU A 58 -19.93 -15.95 -11.76
CA GLU A 58 -20.35 -16.62 -13.00
C GLU A 58 -20.99 -15.64 -14.01
N GLU A 59 -21.64 -14.56 -13.57
CA GLU A 59 -22.20 -13.56 -14.48
C GLU A 59 -21.08 -12.73 -15.12
N LEU A 60 -20.08 -12.34 -14.33
CA LEU A 60 -18.86 -11.72 -14.84
C LEU A 60 -18.10 -12.68 -15.77
N ARG A 61 -17.99 -13.96 -15.42
CA ARG A 61 -17.31 -14.95 -16.27
C ARG A 61 -17.92 -15.04 -17.68
N LEU A 62 -19.23 -14.84 -17.80
CA LEU A 62 -19.94 -14.86 -19.08
C LEU A 62 -19.92 -13.52 -19.83
N SER A 63 -19.64 -12.41 -19.14
CA SER A 63 -19.71 -11.05 -19.69
C SER A 63 -18.34 -10.40 -19.93
N ILE A 64 -17.28 -10.85 -19.25
CA ILE A 64 -15.91 -10.40 -19.49
C ILE A 64 -15.55 -10.71 -20.94
N PRO A 65 -15.15 -9.69 -21.74
CA PRO A 65 -14.66 -9.90 -23.08
C PRO A 65 -13.48 -10.87 -23.08
N PHE A 66 -13.38 -11.71 -24.12
CA PHE A 66 -12.24 -12.64 -24.25
C PHE A 66 -10.89 -11.92 -24.19
N ARG A 67 -10.84 -10.68 -24.69
CA ARG A 67 -9.69 -9.77 -24.62
C ARG A 67 -10.12 -8.38 -24.15
N GLY A 68 -9.23 -7.70 -23.44
CA GLY A 68 -9.40 -6.31 -23.10
C GLY A 68 -8.32 -5.80 -22.17
N SER A 69 -8.63 -4.72 -21.48
CA SER A 69 -7.76 -4.20 -20.44
C SER A 69 -8.56 -3.65 -19.28
N LEU A 70 -7.97 -3.77 -18.10
CA LEU A 70 -8.52 -3.26 -16.85
C LEU A 70 -7.36 -2.78 -15.98
N SER A 71 -7.56 -1.66 -15.30
CA SER A 71 -6.62 -1.15 -14.30
C SER A 71 -7.37 -0.60 -13.10
N LEU A 72 -7.03 -1.10 -11.92
CA LEU A 72 -7.55 -0.65 -10.63
C LEU A 72 -6.69 0.48 -10.03
N LEU A 73 -5.70 1.01 -10.75
CA LEU A 73 -4.85 2.09 -10.26
C LEU A 73 -5.65 3.36 -9.92
N SER A 74 -6.77 3.59 -10.59
CA SER A 74 -7.68 4.70 -10.26
C SER A 74 -8.36 4.58 -8.90
N HIS A 75 -8.36 3.38 -8.29
CA HIS A 75 -8.88 3.10 -6.95
C HIS A 75 -7.79 3.07 -5.87
N LEU A 76 -6.52 3.27 -6.24
CA LEU A 76 -5.41 3.23 -5.29
C LEU A 76 -4.73 4.59 -5.15
N ASN A 77 -4.84 5.19 -3.96
CA ASN A 77 -4.03 6.34 -3.60
C ASN A 77 -2.61 5.90 -3.20
N TYR A 78 -1.63 6.18 -4.05
CA TYR A 78 -0.22 5.91 -3.75
C TYR A 78 0.70 6.96 -4.38
N THR A 79 1.91 7.07 -3.83
CA THR A 79 2.99 7.84 -4.43
C THR A 79 4.09 6.85 -4.78
N PRO A 80 4.40 6.63 -6.09
CA PRO A 80 5.35 5.60 -6.52
C PRO A 80 6.67 5.63 -5.76
N SER A 81 7.32 6.79 -5.65
CA SER A 81 8.63 6.93 -5.00
C SER A 81 8.59 6.64 -3.49
N ALA A 82 7.45 6.91 -2.84
CA ALA A 82 7.24 6.63 -1.42
C ALA A 82 6.65 5.25 -1.15
N ARG A 83 6.40 4.43 -2.18
CA ARG A 83 6.05 3.01 -2.06
C ARG A 83 7.33 2.18 -2.12
N ASN A 84 8.20 2.41 -1.14
CA ASN A 84 9.52 1.81 -1.04
C ASN A 84 9.69 1.18 0.35
N GLN A 85 9.79 -0.14 0.40
CA GLN A 85 10.00 -0.90 1.64
C GLN A 85 11.40 -0.73 2.22
N GLY A 86 12.37 -0.29 1.42
CA GLY A 86 13.77 -0.19 1.81
C GLY A 86 14.35 -1.56 2.16
N GLN A 87 15.06 -1.64 3.28
CA GLN A 87 15.75 -2.85 3.77
C GLN A 87 14.83 -3.82 4.52
N CYS A 88 13.52 -3.53 4.60
CA CYS A 88 12.57 -4.32 5.36
C CYS A 88 11.90 -5.40 4.51
N GLY A 89 11.89 -6.65 4.96
CA GLY A 89 11.18 -7.77 4.33
C GLY A 89 9.66 -7.72 4.55
N ASN A 90 8.99 -6.62 4.20
CA ASN A 90 7.55 -6.43 4.45
C ASN A 90 6.69 -6.24 3.19
N CYS A 91 7.17 -6.68 2.02
CA CYS A 91 6.45 -6.58 0.74
C CYS A 91 5.02 -7.16 0.79
N TRP A 92 4.82 -8.24 1.56
CA TRP A 92 3.51 -8.84 1.82
C TRP A 92 2.50 -7.83 2.38
N ALA A 93 2.93 -7.01 3.34
CA ALA A 93 2.12 -5.98 3.96
C ALA A 93 1.87 -4.82 2.99
N TRP A 94 2.85 -4.43 2.17
CA TRP A 94 2.67 -3.40 1.13
C TRP A 94 1.66 -3.81 0.06
N ALA A 95 1.71 -5.06 -0.38
CA ALA A 95 0.75 -5.60 -1.33
C ALA A 95 -0.64 -5.70 -0.70
N GLY A 96 -0.77 -6.29 0.50
CA GLY A 96 -2.08 -6.47 1.13
C GLY A 96 -2.75 -5.17 1.57
N THR A 97 -2.00 -4.20 2.13
CA THR A 97 -2.55 -2.86 2.43
C THR A 97 -2.95 -2.09 1.16
N GLY A 98 -2.28 -2.35 0.02
CA GLY A 98 -2.70 -1.83 -1.27
C GLY A 98 -4.03 -2.43 -1.74
N ALA A 99 -4.22 -3.75 -1.58
CA ALA A 99 -5.49 -4.40 -1.85
C ALA A 99 -6.63 -3.86 -0.95
N MET A 100 -6.36 -3.68 0.35
CA MET A 100 -7.31 -3.03 1.27
C MET A 100 -7.65 -1.58 0.87
N GLY A 101 -6.66 -0.83 0.36
CA GLY A 101 -6.88 0.55 -0.09
C GLY A 101 -7.80 0.63 -1.30
N ILE A 102 -7.65 -0.29 -2.27
CA ILE A 102 -8.57 -0.42 -3.40
C ILE A 102 -9.96 -0.80 -2.92
N ALA A 103 -10.08 -1.79 -2.04
CA ALA A 103 -11.37 -2.20 -1.49
C ALA A 103 -12.06 -1.04 -0.73
N LEU A 104 -11.31 -0.23 0.00
CA LEU A 104 -11.83 0.92 0.74
C LEU A 104 -12.42 1.99 -0.20
N ASP A 105 -11.77 2.28 -1.32
CA ASP A 105 -12.31 3.21 -2.32
C ASP A 105 -13.54 2.61 -3.03
N VAL A 106 -13.48 1.34 -3.42
CA VAL A 106 -14.58 0.64 -4.10
C VAL A 106 -15.82 0.56 -3.21
N GLU A 107 -15.68 0.18 -1.95
CA GLU A 107 -16.81 -0.04 -1.04
C GLU A 107 -17.34 1.28 -0.44
N LYS A 108 -16.44 2.22 -0.09
CA LYS A 108 -16.79 3.41 0.69
C LYS A 108 -16.54 4.75 -0.02
N SER A 109 -15.96 4.74 -1.22
CA SER A 109 -15.48 5.94 -1.92
C SER A 109 -14.48 6.76 -1.10
N ILE A 110 -13.71 6.08 -0.25
CA ILE A 110 -12.66 6.68 0.58
C ILE A 110 -11.31 6.44 -0.09
N PHE A 111 -10.81 7.45 -0.81
CA PHE A 111 -9.55 7.41 -1.57
C PHE A 111 -8.31 7.76 -0.73
N ASP A 112 -8.24 7.25 0.50
CA ASP A 112 -7.10 7.49 1.40
C ASP A 112 -6.04 6.40 1.25
N ARG A 113 -4.76 6.80 1.22
CA ARG A 113 -3.64 5.84 1.27
C ARG A 113 -3.58 5.20 2.66
N LEU A 114 -3.63 3.87 2.75
CA LEU A 114 -3.52 3.16 4.03
C LEU A 114 -2.08 3.07 4.55
N SER A 115 -1.93 3.00 5.87
CA SER A 115 -0.64 2.92 6.55
C SER A 115 -0.11 1.48 6.59
N VAL A 116 1.03 1.25 5.93
CA VAL A 116 1.83 0.01 6.10
C VAL A 116 2.61 0.04 7.41
N GLN A 117 2.93 1.24 7.90
CA GLN A 117 3.62 1.43 9.17
C GLN A 117 2.79 0.88 10.34
N PHE A 118 1.46 0.98 10.26
CA PHE A 118 0.56 0.52 11.31
C PHE A 118 0.69 -0.99 11.56
N ILE A 119 0.54 -1.84 10.53
CA ILE A 119 0.76 -3.28 10.69
C ILE A 119 2.22 -3.60 11.05
N SER A 120 3.19 -2.86 10.49
CA SER A 120 4.61 -3.06 10.81
C SER A 120 4.92 -2.83 12.30
N SER A 121 4.35 -1.79 12.91
CA SER A 121 4.62 -1.45 14.31
C SER A 121 3.72 -2.14 15.32
N CYS A 122 2.47 -2.43 14.95
CA CYS A 122 1.44 -2.90 15.88
C CYS A 122 1.20 -4.41 15.83
N ASN A 123 1.73 -5.12 14.83
CA ASN A 123 1.62 -6.57 14.80
C ASN A 123 2.59 -7.21 15.82
N THR A 124 2.08 -7.60 16.97
CA THR A 124 2.88 -8.26 18.02
C THR A 124 3.17 -9.74 17.74
N ALA A 125 2.49 -10.35 16.78
CA ALA A 125 2.69 -11.75 16.40
C ALA A 125 3.87 -11.94 15.42
N LYS A 126 4.39 -10.84 14.83
CA LYS A 126 5.48 -10.87 13.86
C LYS A 126 6.48 -9.74 14.08
N ASP A 127 7.75 -10.04 13.82
CA ASP A 127 8.75 -8.99 13.67
C ASP A 127 8.54 -8.25 12.34
N CYS A 128 8.76 -6.93 12.36
CA CYS A 128 8.26 -6.02 11.36
C CYS A 128 8.87 -6.21 9.95
N CYS A 129 10.07 -6.79 9.89
CA CYS A 129 10.82 -7.05 8.66
C CYS A 129 11.15 -8.53 8.42
N ALA A 130 10.60 -9.45 9.21
CA ALA A 130 10.91 -10.88 9.13
C ALA A 130 10.20 -11.64 8.01
N GLY A 131 9.47 -10.95 7.13
CA GLY A 131 8.59 -11.58 6.16
C GLY A 131 7.20 -11.90 6.73
N GLY A 132 6.31 -12.29 5.84
CA GLY A 132 4.93 -12.64 6.16
C GLY A 132 4.15 -13.00 4.92
N TRP A 133 2.91 -13.42 5.13
CA TRP A 133 1.99 -13.87 4.10
C TRP A 133 0.67 -13.10 4.15
N LEU A 134 -0.24 -13.35 3.22
CA LEU A 134 -1.52 -12.64 3.20
C LEU A 134 -2.39 -12.96 4.42
N GLU A 135 -2.35 -14.22 4.89
CA GLU A 135 -3.05 -14.66 6.11
C GLU A 135 -2.60 -13.84 7.33
N ASP A 136 -1.30 -13.58 7.46
CA ASP A 136 -0.77 -12.78 8.57
C ASP A 136 -1.35 -11.35 8.59
N LEU A 137 -1.65 -10.80 7.41
CA LEU A 137 -2.27 -9.49 7.26
C LEU A 137 -3.76 -9.56 7.63
N ALA A 138 -4.47 -10.56 7.12
CA ALA A 138 -5.88 -10.78 7.44
C ALA A 138 -6.07 -11.01 8.95
N SER A 139 -5.29 -11.90 9.55
CA SER A 139 -5.28 -12.17 10.99
C SER A 139 -5.01 -10.92 11.82
N PHE A 140 -4.03 -10.10 11.45
CA PHE A 140 -3.75 -8.84 12.15
C PHE A 140 -4.96 -7.90 12.11
N TYR A 141 -5.49 -7.59 10.91
CA TYR A 141 -6.58 -6.63 10.78
C TYR A 141 -7.93 -7.17 11.27
N SER A 142 -8.13 -8.48 11.26
CA SER A 142 -9.28 -9.13 11.92
C SER A 142 -9.23 -8.98 13.43
N SER A 143 -8.03 -9.08 14.03
CA SER A 143 -7.84 -8.88 15.46
C SER A 143 -7.90 -7.41 15.88
N GLU A 144 -7.28 -6.52 15.11
CA GLU A 144 -7.22 -5.09 15.40
C GLU A 144 -8.57 -4.41 15.14
N GLY A 145 -9.29 -4.85 14.11
CA GLY A 145 -10.64 -4.40 13.76
C GLY A 145 -10.70 -3.03 13.06
N TYR A 146 -9.56 -2.44 12.70
CA TYR A 146 -9.50 -1.20 11.93
C TYR A 146 -8.16 -1.01 11.23
N THR A 147 -8.14 -0.12 10.23
CA THR A 147 -6.92 0.42 9.60
C THR A 147 -6.88 1.94 9.72
N VAL A 148 -5.71 2.53 9.48
CA VAL A 148 -5.48 3.98 9.60
C VAL A 148 -4.87 4.54 8.31
N PRO A 149 -5.20 5.78 7.92
CA PRO A 149 -4.57 6.39 6.76
C PRO A 149 -3.13 6.77 7.05
N TRP A 150 -2.32 6.74 5.99
CA TRP A 150 -0.93 7.14 5.95
C TRP A 150 -0.67 8.56 6.48
N SER A 151 -1.66 9.45 6.33
CA SER A 151 -1.58 10.84 6.79
C SER A 151 -1.68 11.00 8.30
N ASN A 152 -2.03 9.95 9.04
CA ASN A 152 -2.05 10.02 10.50
C ASN A 152 -0.63 10.27 11.04
N THR A 153 -0.55 10.99 12.17
CA THR A 153 0.72 11.22 12.87
C THR A 153 1.44 9.90 13.10
N ASN A 154 2.71 9.82 12.68
CA ASN A 154 3.58 8.65 12.73
C ASN A 154 3.12 7.41 11.94
N ALA A 155 2.08 7.52 11.10
CA ALA A 155 1.57 6.42 10.27
C ALA A 155 2.24 6.32 8.89
N SER A 156 3.09 7.27 8.51
CA SER A 156 3.92 7.16 7.31
C SER A 156 5.02 6.11 7.50
N TRP A 157 5.42 5.43 6.41
CA TRP A 157 6.51 4.46 6.44
C TRP A 157 7.82 5.08 6.94
N GLN A 158 8.40 4.44 7.94
CA GLN A 158 9.58 4.89 8.68
C GLN A 158 10.53 3.74 8.99
N ASN A 159 10.04 2.48 9.06
CA ASN A 159 10.87 1.28 9.25
C ASN A 159 11.61 0.82 7.98
N GLY A 160 11.87 1.74 7.03
CA GLY A 160 12.55 1.42 5.77
C GLY A 160 14.03 1.08 5.93
N ASP A 161 14.62 1.41 7.07
CA ASP A 161 15.99 1.04 7.46
C ASP A 161 16.10 -0.38 8.03
N GLY A 162 14.97 -1.08 8.20
CA GLY A 162 14.93 -2.43 8.76
C GLY A 162 15.05 -2.49 10.29
N ASN A 163 15.14 -1.37 11.01
CA ASN A 163 15.40 -1.38 12.45
C ASN A 163 14.15 -1.55 13.33
N CYS A 164 12.95 -1.47 12.76
CA CYS A 164 11.68 -1.69 13.49
C CYS A 164 11.49 -0.80 14.74
N ASN A 165 11.98 0.44 14.72
CA ASN A 165 12.01 1.30 15.91
C ASN A 165 10.73 2.12 16.17
N VAL A 166 9.79 2.12 15.23
CA VAL A 166 8.54 2.89 15.41
C VAL A 166 7.61 2.16 16.37
N VAL A 167 7.35 2.80 17.50
CA VAL A 167 6.48 2.29 18.57
C VAL A 167 5.01 2.46 18.19
N CYS A 168 4.22 1.38 18.27
CA CYS A 168 2.80 1.35 17.86
C CYS A 168 1.97 2.47 18.51
N GLU A 169 2.14 2.69 19.81
CA GLU A 169 1.36 3.66 20.60
C GLU A 169 1.61 5.11 20.17
N THR A 170 2.66 5.37 19.39
CA THR A 170 2.93 6.71 18.84
C THR A 170 2.16 7.00 17.56
N ILE A 171 1.53 5.98 16.96
CA ILE A 171 0.75 6.11 15.73
C ILE A 171 -0.65 6.60 16.08
N SER A 172 -1.03 7.75 15.52
CA SER A 172 -2.39 8.26 15.69
C SER A 172 -3.39 7.30 15.04
N THR A 173 -4.45 6.95 15.77
CA THR A 173 -5.55 6.11 15.31
C THR A 173 -6.78 6.90 14.88
N SER A 174 -6.66 8.23 14.75
CA SER A 174 -7.75 9.09 14.30
C SER A 174 -7.32 9.97 13.11
N PRO A 175 -8.07 9.95 12.00
CA PRO A 175 -9.21 9.06 11.72
C PRO A 175 -8.78 7.58 11.57
N LYS A 176 -9.75 6.66 11.64
CA LYS A 176 -9.58 5.21 11.37
C LYS A 176 -10.75 4.65 10.59
N TYR A 177 -10.53 3.54 9.90
CA TYR A 177 -11.54 2.81 9.13
C TYR A 177 -11.79 1.46 9.78
N ASN A 178 -12.96 1.31 10.42
CA ASN A 178 -13.32 0.05 11.08
C ASN A 178 -13.56 -1.05 10.03
N ILE A 179 -13.00 -2.22 10.29
CA ILE A 179 -13.11 -3.42 9.46
C ILE A 179 -14.10 -4.34 10.15
N THR A 180 -15.14 -4.78 9.43
CA THR A 180 -16.16 -5.69 9.96
C THR A 180 -15.81 -7.15 9.68
N SER A 181 -15.12 -7.41 8.58
CA SER A 181 -14.58 -8.71 8.21
C SER A 181 -13.36 -8.51 7.31
N ILE A 182 -12.40 -9.41 7.43
CA ILE A 182 -11.28 -9.54 6.50
C ILE A 182 -10.85 -11.01 6.47
N GLU A 183 -10.70 -11.57 5.28
CA GLU A 183 -10.27 -12.95 5.05
C GLU A 183 -9.43 -13.00 3.77
N GLU A 184 -8.34 -13.77 3.80
CA GLU A 184 -7.58 -14.11 2.61
C GLU A 184 -8.25 -15.25 1.83
N GLU A 185 -8.29 -15.11 0.51
CA GLU A 185 -8.86 -16.12 -0.37
C GLU A 185 -7.84 -16.55 -1.42
N THR A 186 -7.76 -17.84 -1.68
CA THR A 186 -6.92 -18.41 -2.73
C THR A 186 -7.64 -18.42 -4.07
N ILE A 187 -6.98 -17.91 -5.10
CA ILE A 187 -7.44 -17.98 -6.49
C ILE A 187 -6.93 -19.29 -7.08
N ASP A 188 -7.83 -20.10 -7.64
CA ASP A 188 -7.43 -21.37 -8.25
C ASP A 188 -6.62 -21.14 -9.53
N THR A 189 -5.30 -21.27 -9.43
CA THR A 189 -4.37 -21.12 -10.58
C THR A 189 -3.45 -22.32 -10.78
N GLN A 190 -3.29 -23.17 -9.76
CA GLN A 190 -2.45 -24.36 -9.78
C GLN A 190 -3.30 -25.57 -10.21
N ASP A 191 -2.74 -26.42 -11.08
CA ASP A 191 -3.36 -27.64 -11.62
C ASP A 191 -4.68 -27.44 -12.39
N VAL A 192 -4.98 -26.21 -12.82
CA VAL A 192 -6.20 -25.88 -13.60
C VAL A 192 -5.94 -25.62 -15.09
N GLY A 193 -4.67 -25.51 -15.48
CA GLY A 193 -4.24 -25.10 -16.80
C GLY A 193 -4.27 -23.58 -17.01
N GLN A 194 -3.37 -23.09 -17.86
CA GLN A 194 -3.10 -21.66 -18.08
C GLN A 194 -4.37 -20.84 -18.39
N ALA A 195 -5.21 -21.29 -19.33
CA ALA A 195 -6.41 -20.55 -19.72
C ALA A 195 -7.39 -20.37 -18.55
N GLN A 196 -7.56 -21.39 -17.69
CA GLN A 196 -8.44 -21.30 -16.53
C GLN A 196 -7.82 -20.44 -15.43
N ALA A 197 -6.52 -20.53 -15.21
CA ALA A 197 -5.79 -19.67 -14.27
C ALA A 197 -5.94 -18.18 -14.65
N ILE A 198 -5.72 -17.85 -15.93
CA ILE A 198 -5.94 -16.49 -16.48
C ILE A 198 -7.39 -16.05 -16.26
N ALA A 199 -8.35 -16.90 -16.60
CA ALA A 199 -9.78 -16.58 -16.44
C ALA A 199 -10.15 -16.31 -14.97
N ASN A 200 -9.62 -17.10 -14.03
CA ASN A 200 -9.87 -16.93 -12.61
C ASN A 200 -9.29 -15.62 -12.09
N ILE A 201 -8.05 -15.27 -12.44
CA ILE A 201 -7.44 -14.00 -12.02
C ILE A 201 -8.18 -12.81 -12.62
N LYS A 202 -8.53 -12.86 -13.92
CA LYS A 202 -9.34 -11.82 -14.57
C LYS A 202 -10.69 -11.65 -13.88
N ASN A 203 -11.34 -12.75 -13.48
CA ASN A 203 -12.63 -12.69 -12.81
C ASN A 203 -12.54 -11.86 -11.51
N ILE A 204 -11.54 -12.13 -10.66
CA ILE A 204 -11.32 -11.37 -9.42
C ILE A 204 -11.03 -9.89 -9.70
N LEU A 205 -10.18 -9.58 -10.67
CA LEU A 205 -9.87 -8.19 -11.04
C LEU A 205 -11.11 -7.43 -11.55
N ASN A 206 -12.00 -8.09 -12.32
CA ASN A 206 -13.24 -7.50 -12.81
C ASN A 206 -14.31 -7.33 -11.71
N GLN A 207 -14.17 -7.99 -10.56
CA GLN A 207 -14.95 -7.68 -9.35
C GLN A 207 -14.44 -6.41 -8.62
N ASN A 208 -13.49 -5.68 -9.21
CA ASN A 208 -12.75 -4.57 -8.58
C ASN A 208 -11.94 -4.98 -7.34
N LYS A 209 -11.56 -6.27 -7.24
CA LYS A 209 -10.67 -6.77 -6.20
C LYS A 209 -9.25 -6.87 -6.75
N ALA A 210 -8.29 -6.23 -6.10
CA ALA A 210 -6.89 -6.37 -6.47
C ALA A 210 -6.35 -7.72 -6.00
N VAL A 211 -5.40 -8.27 -6.75
CA VAL A 211 -4.86 -9.60 -6.50
C VAL A 211 -3.49 -9.47 -5.84
N TRP A 212 -3.34 -10.06 -4.67
CA TRP A 212 -2.06 -10.22 -3.99
C TRP A 212 -1.31 -11.39 -4.64
N PHE A 213 -0.17 -11.10 -5.24
CA PHE A 213 0.62 -12.08 -5.97
C PHE A 213 1.98 -12.25 -5.32
N ALA A 214 2.30 -13.46 -4.87
CA ALA A 214 3.59 -13.80 -4.34
C ALA A 214 4.28 -14.88 -5.17
N PHE A 215 5.60 -14.80 -5.20
CA PHE A 215 6.42 -15.73 -5.94
C PHE A 215 7.69 -16.08 -5.18
N TYR A 216 8.13 -17.33 -5.34
CA TYR A 216 9.44 -17.81 -4.91
C TYR A 216 10.40 -17.86 -6.09
N MET A 217 11.64 -17.46 -5.86
CA MET A 217 12.76 -17.73 -6.76
C MET A 217 13.87 -18.44 -6.00
N SER A 218 14.53 -19.36 -6.69
CA SER A 218 15.26 -20.45 -6.04
C SER A 218 16.74 -20.17 -5.85
N THR A 219 17.33 -19.31 -6.67
CA THR A 219 18.78 -19.13 -6.75
C THR A 219 19.18 -17.66 -6.74
N ALA A 220 20.44 -17.38 -6.40
CA ALA A 220 21.02 -16.05 -6.51
C ALA A 220 20.98 -15.49 -7.94
N GLU A 221 21.09 -16.37 -8.96
CA GLU A 221 21.02 -16.00 -10.36
C GLU A 221 19.62 -15.49 -10.73
N ASP A 222 18.56 -16.20 -10.32
CA ASP A 222 17.16 -15.78 -10.55
C ASP A 222 16.89 -14.39 -9.96
N TRP A 223 17.34 -14.15 -8.72
CA TRP A 223 17.19 -12.85 -8.08
C TRP A 223 18.03 -11.77 -8.76
N THR A 224 19.25 -12.09 -9.17
CA THR A 224 20.11 -11.16 -9.93
C THR A 224 19.45 -10.74 -11.23
N ASP A 225 18.85 -11.68 -11.96
CA ASP A 225 18.13 -11.42 -13.21
C ASP A 225 16.90 -10.55 -12.95
N PHE A 226 16.13 -10.84 -11.89
CA PHE A 226 14.96 -10.04 -11.53
C PHE A 226 15.35 -8.61 -11.10
N PHE A 227 16.42 -8.46 -10.33
CA PHE A 227 16.93 -7.14 -9.91
C PHE A 227 17.48 -6.34 -11.10
N SER A 228 18.15 -7.00 -12.04
CA SER A 228 18.59 -6.39 -13.29
C SER A 228 17.39 -5.97 -14.14
N PHE A 229 16.37 -6.83 -14.26
CA PHE A 229 15.11 -6.49 -14.92
C PHE A 229 14.45 -5.26 -14.26
N TRP A 230 14.37 -5.23 -12.93
CA TRP A 230 13.76 -4.12 -12.21
C TRP A 230 14.54 -2.80 -12.40
N GLY A 231 15.85 -2.82 -12.18
CA GLY A 231 16.69 -1.62 -12.19
C GLY A 231 17.04 -1.08 -13.57
N ASN A 232 17.12 -1.95 -14.59
CA ASN A 232 17.66 -1.58 -15.91
C ASN A 232 16.62 -1.55 -17.04
N GLN A 233 15.49 -2.26 -16.90
CA GLN A 233 14.45 -2.31 -17.93
C GLN A 233 13.33 -1.30 -17.68
N THR A 234 12.51 -1.07 -18.71
CA THR A 234 11.36 -0.16 -18.64
C THR A 234 10.08 -0.88 -18.19
N GLU A 235 9.09 -0.11 -17.75
CA GLU A 235 7.73 -0.56 -17.40
C GLU A 235 7.06 -1.45 -18.46
N SER A 236 7.39 -1.27 -19.74
CA SER A 236 6.78 -2.03 -20.82
C SER A 236 7.38 -3.42 -21.06
N VAL A 237 8.56 -3.72 -20.51
CA VAL A 237 9.20 -5.03 -20.69
C VAL A 237 8.50 -6.06 -19.80
N LEU A 238 8.21 -7.23 -20.37
CA LEU A 238 7.58 -8.35 -19.67
C LEU A 238 8.62 -9.13 -18.86
N TRP A 239 8.28 -9.48 -17.63
CA TRP A 239 8.96 -10.52 -16.86
C TRP A 239 8.20 -11.83 -17.05
N ASN A 240 8.91 -12.90 -17.41
CA ASN A 240 8.35 -14.24 -17.52
C ASN A 240 9.00 -15.14 -16.45
N PHE A 241 8.17 -15.81 -15.66
CA PHE A 241 8.64 -16.67 -14.57
C PHE A 241 9.13 -18.05 -15.03
N ASP A 242 8.91 -18.44 -16.28
CA ASP A 242 9.24 -19.77 -16.81
C ASP A 242 10.72 -20.12 -16.65
N ASP A 243 11.60 -19.13 -16.81
CA ASP A 243 13.04 -19.28 -16.66
C ASP A 243 13.48 -19.58 -15.22
N THR A 244 12.59 -19.38 -14.24
CA THR A 244 12.83 -19.65 -12.81
C THR A 244 12.35 -21.05 -12.38
N CYS A 245 11.60 -21.74 -13.24
CA CYS A 245 10.95 -23.00 -12.90
C CYS A 245 11.91 -24.19 -12.92
N GLY A 246 11.58 -25.23 -12.15
CA GLY A 246 12.28 -26.50 -12.10
C GLY A 246 13.65 -26.45 -11.41
N LYS A 247 14.02 -25.33 -10.80
CA LYS A 247 15.31 -25.15 -10.12
C LYS A 247 15.29 -25.71 -8.70
N ALA A 248 16.46 -26.10 -8.21
CA ALA A 248 16.62 -26.48 -6.81
C ALA A 248 16.66 -25.22 -5.93
N TYR A 249 15.86 -25.21 -4.87
CA TYR A 249 15.81 -24.10 -3.92
C TYR A 249 17.09 -24.05 -3.09
N ASP A 250 17.81 -22.96 -3.20
CA ASP A 250 18.96 -22.65 -2.36
C ASP A 250 18.46 -22.12 -1.00
N PRO A 251 18.79 -22.76 0.14
CA PRO A 251 18.36 -22.31 1.46
C PRO A 251 18.98 -20.97 1.89
N VAL A 252 20.05 -20.52 1.24
CA VAL A 252 20.72 -19.24 1.52
C VAL A 252 20.16 -18.14 0.61
N ASP A 253 20.15 -18.39 -0.70
CA ASP A 253 19.81 -17.35 -1.69
C ASP A 253 18.36 -17.38 -2.14
N GLY A 254 17.66 -18.51 -1.96
CA GLY A 254 16.25 -18.64 -2.26
C GLY A 254 15.42 -17.75 -1.35
N GLY A 255 14.33 -17.20 -1.90
CA GLY A 255 13.47 -16.28 -1.17
C GLY A 255 12.10 -16.15 -1.80
N ALA A 256 11.31 -15.23 -1.25
CA ALA A 256 9.99 -14.88 -1.73
C ALA A 256 9.82 -13.36 -1.84
N HIS A 257 8.95 -12.93 -2.75
CA HIS A 257 8.51 -11.55 -2.84
C HIS A 257 7.00 -11.49 -3.13
N ALA A 258 6.35 -10.42 -2.67
CA ALA A 258 4.93 -10.20 -2.86
C ALA A 258 4.69 -8.82 -3.49
N VAL A 259 3.83 -8.78 -4.49
CA VAL A 259 3.46 -7.58 -5.25
C VAL A 259 1.94 -7.53 -5.42
N LEU A 260 1.43 -6.35 -5.82
CA LEU A 260 0.00 -6.16 -6.04
C LEU A 260 -0.31 -6.19 -7.53
N CYS A 261 -1.04 -7.21 -7.98
CA CYS A 261 -1.62 -7.24 -9.32
C CYS A 261 -2.87 -6.35 -9.34
N VAL A 262 -2.79 -5.25 -10.09
CA VAL A 262 -3.82 -4.20 -10.16
C VAL A 262 -4.56 -4.20 -11.48
N GLY A 263 -4.32 -5.17 -12.37
CA GLY A 263 -4.99 -5.20 -13.66
C GLY A 263 -4.29 -6.07 -14.69
N TYR A 264 -4.75 -5.95 -15.93
CA TYR A 264 -4.22 -6.68 -17.08
C TYR A 264 -4.43 -5.89 -18.38
N ASN A 265 -3.69 -6.27 -19.41
CA ASN A 265 -3.99 -5.93 -20.79
C ASN A 265 -3.66 -7.13 -21.68
N ASP A 266 -4.63 -7.58 -22.45
CA ASP A 266 -4.46 -8.62 -23.48
C ASP A 266 -5.12 -8.20 -24.80
N ASP A 267 -5.14 -6.89 -25.08
CA ASP A 267 -5.58 -6.35 -26.36
C ASP A 267 -4.72 -6.90 -27.52
N ASP A 268 -3.42 -7.02 -27.27
CA ASP A 268 -2.46 -7.72 -28.13
C ASP A 268 -2.18 -9.13 -27.57
N PRO A 269 -2.66 -10.20 -28.23
CA PRO A 269 -2.49 -11.56 -27.73
C PRO A 269 -1.03 -12.01 -27.67
N ASP A 270 -0.16 -11.45 -28.51
CA ASP A 270 1.27 -11.81 -28.53
C ASP A 270 2.05 -11.10 -27.41
N ASN A 271 1.40 -10.17 -26.69
CA ASN A 271 1.98 -9.38 -25.62
C ASN A 271 0.97 -9.19 -24.46
N SER A 272 0.31 -10.28 -24.06
CA SER A 272 -0.66 -10.28 -22.96
C SER A 272 0.07 -10.17 -21.61
N TYR A 273 -0.38 -9.29 -20.72
CA TYR A 273 0.30 -9.07 -19.43
C TYR A 273 -0.60 -8.71 -18.25
N TRP A 274 -0.10 -9.04 -17.06
CA TRP A 274 -0.58 -8.53 -15.78
C TRP A 274 0.14 -7.24 -15.40
N ILE A 275 -0.58 -6.32 -14.77
CA ILE A 275 -0.05 -5.03 -14.28
C ILE A 275 0.31 -5.21 -12.80
N MET A 276 1.61 -5.26 -12.50
CA MET A 276 2.12 -5.48 -11.15
C MET A 276 2.66 -4.18 -10.53
N LEU A 277 2.21 -3.86 -9.33
CA LEU A 277 2.70 -2.75 -8.52
C LEU A 277 3.63 -3.25 -7.42
N ASN A 278 4.90 -2.83 -7.52
CA ASN A 278 5.96 -3.25 -6.61
C ASN A 278 6.06 -2.33 -5.38
N SER A 279 6.97 -2.65 -4.46
CA SER A 279 7.28 -1.88 -3.24
C SER A 279 8.76 -1.49 -3.14
N TYR A 280 9.44 -1.28 -4.27
CA TYR A 280 10.84 -0.83 -4.33
C TYR A 280 11.01 0.64 -4.72
N GLY A 281 9.94 1.44 -4.65
CA GLY A 281 9.95 2.81 -5.11
C GLY A 281 9.96 2.91 -6.64
N THR A 282 10.70 3.89 -7.15
CA THR A 282 10.76 4.21 -8.59
C THR A 282 12.15 4.03 -9.15
N GLU A 283 12.22 3.64 -10.42
CA GLU A 283 13.43 3.67 -11.23
C GLU A 283 13.25 4.58 -12.43
N THR A 284 14.35 4.94 -13.12
CA THR A 284 14.26 5.79 -14.34
C THR A 284 13.34 5.18 -15.39
N GLY A 285 13.39 3.84 -15.56
CA GLY A 285 12.49 3.10 -16.44
C GLY A 285 11.12 2.75 -15.82
N ARG A 286 10.92 3.05 -14.53
CA ARG A 286 9.73 2.68 -13.74
C ARG A 286 9.21 3.83 -12.88
N PRO A 287 8.79 4.96 -13.49
CA PRO A 287 8.34 6.13 -12.74
C PRO A 287 7.05 5.89 -11.94
N ASN A 288 6.27 4.86 -12.29
CA ASN A 288 5.01 4.52 -11.62
C ASN A 288 5.17 3.37 -10.60
N GLY A 289 6.39 2.84 -10.43
CA GLY A 289 6.67 1.69 -9.57
C GLY A 289 6.07 0.37 -10.10
N LEU A 290 5.78 0.32 -11.40
CA LEU A 290 5.12 -0.80 -12.05
C LEU A 290 6.11 -1.69 -12.80
N PHE A 291 5.70 -2.94 -13.00
CA PHE A 291 6.26 -3.82 -14.02
C PHE A 291 5.15 -4.71 -14.59
N ARG A 292 5.46 -5.40 -15.67
CA ARG A 292 4.52 -6.29 -16.36
C ARG A 292 4.99 -7.73 -16.20
N VAL A 293 4.05 -8.62 -15.92
CA VAL A 293 4.29 -10.06 -15.90
C VAL A 293 3.59 -10.67 -17.10
N ASP A 294 4.31 -11.52 -17.82
CA ASP A 294 3.78 -12.28 -18.94
C ASP A 294 2.55 -13.09 -18.51
N MET A 295 1.45 -12.96 -19.26
CA MET A 295 0.22 -13.71 -18.99
C MET A 295 0.33 -15.16 -19.48
N ASP A 296 1.15 -15.42 -20.49
CA ASP A 296 1.32 -16.73 -21.12
C ASP A 296 2.44 -17.56 -20.46
N MET A 297 2.66 -17.37 -19.16
CA MET A 297 3.60 -18.14 -18.35
C MET A 297 3.02 -19.48 -17.85
N ASN A 298 3.89 -20.33 -17.33
CA ASN A 298 3.58 -21.57 -16.64
C ASN A 298 3.04 -21.29 -15.22
N TYR A 299 1.72 -21.31 -15.05
CA TYR A 299 1.07 -21.16 -13.75
C TYR A 299 1.36 -22.31 -12.77
N ASP A 300 1.81 -23.45 -13.27
CA ASP A 300 2.25 -24.61 -12.49
C ASP A 300 3.76 -24.61 -12.24
N CYS A 301 4.41 -23.45 -12.39
CA CYS A 301 5.82 -23.28 -12.09
C CYS A 301 6.13 -23.78 -10.66
N TYR A 302 7.19 -24.58 -10.53
CA TYR A 302 7.61 -25.17 -9.27
C TYR A 302 9.11 -25.04 -9.07
N TYR A 303 9.56 -25.19 -7.83
CA TYR A 303 10.95 -25.43 -7.46
C TYR A 303 11.07 -26.76 -6.70
N PHE A 304 12.30 -27.26 -6.55
CA PHE A 304 12.59 -28.47 -5.77
C PHE A 304 13.28 -28.15 -4.45
N TYR A 305 12.79 -28.68 -3.33
CA TYR A 305 13.50 -28.65 -2.05
C TYR A 305 13.43 -29.99 -1.35
N GLY A 306 14.60 -30.57 -1.04
CA GLY A 306 14.67 -31.90 -0.42
C GLY A 306 13.99 -33.00 -1.24
N GLY A 307 14.03 -32.90 -2.57
CA GLY A 307 13.42 -33.86 -3.51
C GLY A 307 11.92 -33.70 -3.75
N ASN A 308 11.26 -32.74 -3.11
CA ASN A 308 9.83 -32.46 -3.32
C ASN A 308 9.65 -31.24 -4.23
N ALA A 309 8.76 -31.34 -5.21
CA ALA A 309 8.31 -30.19 -6.00
C ALA A 309 7.34 -29.34 -5.17
N THR A 310 7.47 -28.03 -5.25
CA THR A 310 6.59 -27.05 -4.59
C THR A 310 6.33 -25.91 -5.55
N TYR A 311 5.08 -25.44 -5.63
CA TYR A 311 4.71 -24.32 -6.49
C TYR A 311 5.53 -23.07 -6.16
N SER A 312 5.86 -22.30 -7.19
CA SER A 312 6.57 -21.03 -7.06
C SER A 312 5.62 -19.85 -7.03
N LEU A 313 4.43 -19.97 -7.62
CA LEU A 313 3.50 -18.85 -7.86
C LEU A 313 2.22 -19.00 -7.04
N TYR A 314 1.87 -17.93 -6.31
CA TYR A 314 0.77 -17.91 -5.36
C TYR A 314 -0.12 -16.69 -5.61
N TRP A 315 -1.39 -16.95 -5.90
CA TRP A 315 -2.38 -15.93 -6.26
C TRP A 315 -3.49 -15.91 -5.22
N GLN A 316 -3.62 -14.79 -4.51
CA GLN A 316 -4.64 -14.62 -3.48
C GLN A 316 -5.31 -13.24 -3.61
N THR A 317 -6.46 -13.09 -2.99
CA THR A 317 -7.15 -11.80 -2.84
C THR A 317 -7.61 -11.66 -1.39
N LEU A 318 -8.05 -10.46 -1.02
CA LEU A 318 -8.75 -10.23 0.24
C LEU A 318 -10.25 -10.10 0.00
N ASP A 319 -11.06 -10.78 0.79
CA ASP A 319 -12.43 -10.39 1.06
C ASP A 319 -12.45 -9.51 2.31
N VAL A 320 -12.59 -8.19 2.14
CA VAL A 320 -12.58 -7.22 3.22
C VAL A 320 -13.81 -6.35 3.14
N SER A 321 -14.46 -6.14 4.28
CA SER A 321 -15.60 -5.23 4.42
C SER A 321 -15.33 -4.20 5.51
N PHE A 322 -15.71 -2.95 5.24
CA PHE A 322 -15.58 -1.86 6.20
C PHE A 322 -16.95 -1.51 6.82
N SER A 323 -16.93 -0.97 8.05
CA SER A 323 -18.15 -0.57 8.74
C SER A 323 -18.93 0.50 7.96
N THR A 324 -20.26 0.36 7.97
CA THR A 324 -21.20 1.38 7.49
C THR A 324 -21.53 2.43 8.55
N GLU A 325 -20.99 2.29 9.77
CA GLU A 325 -21.20 3.28 10.82
C GLU A 325 -20.65 4.63 10.38
N VAL A 326 -21.53 5.63 10.42
CA VAL A 326 -21.20 7.01 10.08
C VAL A 326 -20.09 7.49 11.02
N GLN A 327 -18.88 7.68 10.50
CA GLN A 327 -17.81 8.30 11.28
C GLN A 327 -18.29 9.66 11.75
N ASN A 328 -18.32 9.89 13.06
CA ASN A 328 -18.71 11.17 13.62
C ASN A 328 -17.48 11.88 14.17
N SER A 329 -17.31 13.14 13.81
CA SER A 329 -16.42 14.07 14.50
C SER A 329 -17.27 15.11 15.21
N TYR A 330 -16.76 15.65 16.32
CA TYR A 330 -17.51 16.56 17.17
C TYR A 330 -16.81 17.90 17.25
N VAL A 331 -17.55 19.00 17.15
CA VAL A 331 -17.00 20.35 17.22
C VAL A 331 -17.65 21.14 18.35
N ASP A 332 -16.84 21.44 19.36
CA ASP A 332 -17.20 22.22 20.54
C ASP A 332 -16.08 23.22 20.84
N PRO A 333 -16.32 24.54 20.78
CA PRO A 333 -15.29 25.55 21.09
C PRO A 333 -14.66 25.40 22.47
N SER A 334 -15.33 24.76 23.42
CA SER A 334 -14.79 24.47 24.75
C SER A 334 -13.86 23.25 24.78
N GLY A 335 -13.83 22.45 23.71
CA GLY A 335 -13.09 21.18 23.64
C GLY A 335 -13.72 20.03 24.44
N SER A 336 -14.91 20.23 25.01
CA SER A 336 -15.57 19.22 25.85
C SER A 336 -16.19 18.09 25.03
N CYS A 337 -16.95 18.45 23.98
CA CYS A 337 -17.75 17.53 23.15
C CYS A 337 -18.58 16.48 23.93
N ASN A 338 -18.83 16.72 25.22
CA ASN A 338 -19.42 15.76 26.15
C ASN A 338 -18.75 14.36 26.12
N GLY A 339 -17.41 14.34 26.02
CA GLY A 339 -16.62 13.11 25.98
C GLY A 339 -16.66 12.34 24.65
N ASN A 340 -17.38 12.84 23.64
CA ASN A 340 -17.38 12.24 22.32
C ASN A 340 -16.04 12.53 21.61
N THR A 341 -15.51 11.53 20.90
CA THR A 341 -14.23 11.64 20.19
C THR A 341 -14.38 11.20 18.72
N PRO A 342 -13.58 11.77 17.79
CA PRO A 342 -12.65 12.89 18.01
C PRO A 342 -13.38 14.23 18.23
N CYS A 343 -12.85 15.05 19.15
CA CYS A 343 -13.37 16.37 19.50
C CYS A 343 -12.42 17.47 19.02
N TYR A 344 -12.96 18.46 18.32
CA TYR A 344 -12.23 19.60 17.79
C TYR A 344 -12.82 20.90 18.32
N THR A 345 -11.96 21.89 18.57
CA THR A 345 -12.38 23.23 19.02
C THR A 345 -12.84 24.13 17.87
N THR A 346 -12.54 23.76 16.63
CA THR A 346 -12.89 24.53 15.41
C THR A 346 -13.48 23.63 14.35
N ILE A 347 -14.36 24.19 13.51
CA ILE A 347 -14.94 23.46 12.38
C ILE A 347 -13.82 23.12 11.37
N GLN A 348 -12.91 24.05 11.11
CA GLN A 348 -11.81 23.81 10.15
C GLN A 348 -10.88 22.67 10.60
N ALA A 349 -10.56 22.54 11.90
CA ALA A 349 -9.73 21.44 12.37
C ALA A 349 -10.41 20.08 12.17
N ALA A 350 -11.72 20.00 12.46
CA ALA A 350 -12.49 18.79 12.17
C ALA A 350 -12.53 18.48 10.67
N VAL A 351 -12.77 19.50 9.83
CA VAL A 351 -12.73 19.34 8.37
C VAL A 351 -11.38 18.85 7.88
N ASN A 352 -10.28 19.36 8.42
CA ASN A 352 -8.94 18.94 8.02
C ASN A 352 -8.68 17.48 8.38
N ALA A 353 -9.04 17.07 9.60
CA ALA A 353 -8.77 15.73 10.12
C ALA A 353 -9.77 14.66 9.64
N ALA A 354 -10.98 15.04 9.26
CA ALA A 354 -12.01 14.09 8.84
C ALA A 354 -11.67 13.38 7.52
N SER A 355 -11.96 12.08 7.48
CA SER A 355 -11.95 11.25 6.27
C SER A 355 -13.26 11.39 5.47
N THR A 356 -13.25 10.99 4.19
CA THR A 356 -14.47 10.90 3.38
C THR A 356 -15.55 10.08 4.10
N GLY A 357 -16.81 10.51 4.01
CA GLY A 357 -17.96 9.90 4.68
C GLY A 357 -18.21 10.40 6.11
N THR A 358 -17.27 11.14 6.71
CA THR A 358 -17.43 11.65 8.09
C THR A 358 -18.57 12.68 8.20
N THR A 359 -19.41 12.49 9.22
CA THR A 359 -20.34 13.51 9.71
C THR A 359 -19.71 14.32 10.83
N ILE A 360 -19.41 15.59 10.55
CA ILE A 360 -18.94 16.55 11.53
C ILE A 360 -20.16 17.15 12.23
N LYS A 361 -20.42 16.71 13.46
CA LYS A 361 -21.48 17.22 14.34
C LYS A 361 -20.98 18.48 15.05
N ILE A 362 -21.62 19.60 14.77
CA ILE A 362 -21.21 20.92 15.26
C ILE A 362 -22.19 21.38 16.34
N LEU A 363 -21.66 21.69 17.53
CA LEU A 363 -22.42 22.31 18.62
C LEU A 363 -23.13 23.56 18.09
N GLN A 364 -24.36 23.78 18.53
CA GLN A 364 -25.10 25.00 18.20
C GLN A 364 -24.30 26.25 18.59
N GLY A 365 -24.25 27.25 17.72
CA GLY A 365 -23.47 28.45 17.99
C GLY A 365 -23.04 29.19 16.74
N SER A 366 -22.23 30.21 16.96
CA SER A 366 -21.64 31.06 15.92
C SER A 366 -20.13 30.92 15.96
N TYR A 367 -19.55 30.50 14.85
CA TYR A 367 -18.13 30.23 14.67
C TYR A 367 -17.57 31.29 13.73
N SER A 368 -16.64 32.10 14.21
CA SER A 368 -15.94 33.12 13.41
C SER A 368 -14.83 32.47 12.58
N GLU A 369 -15.22 31.55 11.69
CA GLU A 369 -14.32 30.72 10.90
C GLU A 369 -14.67 30.76 9.41
N ASN A 370 -13.64 30.86 8.57
CA ASN A 370 -13.76 30.64 7.13
C ASN A 370 -13.39 29.18 6.84
N VAL A 371 -14.40 28.34 6.66
CA VAL A 371 -14.22 26.91 6.50
C VAL A 371 -14.03 26.57 5.03
N SER A 372 -12.97 25.82 4.72
CA SER A 372 -12.58 25.45 3.36
C SER A 372 -12.32 23.95 3.23
N LEU A 373 -12.73 23.39 2.09
CA LEU A 373 -12.44 22.02 1.69
C LEU A 373 -11.50 22.00 0.48
N SER A 374 -10.22 21.76 0.76
CA SER A 374 -9.12 21.76 -0.22
C SER A 374 -8.65 20.38 -0.67
N THR A 375 -9.14 19.32 -0.03
CA THR A 375 -8.87 17.93 -0.40
C THR A 375 -10.09 17.30 -1.07
N SER A 376 -9.84 16.28 -1.90
CA SER A 376 -10.90 15.52 -2.57
C SER A 376 -11.54 14.54 -1.61
N LYS A 377 -12.50 15.01 -0.81
CA LYS A 377 -13.30 14.20 0.11
C LYS A 377 -14.75 14.65 0.15
N GLU A 378 -15.64 13.74 0.52
CA GLU A 378 -17.04 14.06 0.80
C GLU A 378 -17.29 14.07 2.30
N LEU A 379 -17.78 15.18 2.85
CA LEU A 379 -18.03 15.36 4.28
C LEU A 379 -19.46 15.84 4.52
N THR A 380 -20.09 15.36 5.59
CA THR A 380 -21.35 15.92 6.08
C THR A 380 -21.09 16.92 7.21
N LEU A 381 -21.41 18.20 7.01
CA LEU A 381 -21.46 19.18 8.10
C LEU A 381 -22.87 19.19 8.69
N SER A 382 -22.99 18.80 9.95
CA SER A 382 -24.26 18.67 10.65
C SER A 382 -24.29 19.61 11.86
N GLY A 383 -24.92 20.78 11.74
CA GLY A 383 -24.94 21.81 12.78
C GLY A 383 -26.14 21.78 13.71
N GLY A 384 -26.13 22.64 14.72
CA GLY A 384 -27.26 22.88 15.62
C GLY A 384 -27.46 21.82 16.71
N TRP A 385 -26.43 21.03 17.02
CA TRP A 385 -26.48 20.03 18.08
C TRP A 385 -26.49 20.68 19.47
N ASN A 386 -27.18 20.06 20.42
CA ASN A 386 -27.04 20.41 21.84
C ASN A 386 -25.68 19.90 22.40
N SER A 387 -25.32 20.31 23.62
CA SER A 387 -24.04 19.92 24.25
C SER A 387 -23.85 18.42 24.41
N SER A 388 -24.93 17.64 24.46
CA SER A 388 -24.88 16.18 24.52
C SER A 388 -24.84 15.47 23.16
N TYR A 389 -24.96 16.21 22.05
CA TYR A 389 -25.00 15.66 20.67
C TYR A 389 -26.10 14.60 20.43
N THR A 390 -27.21 14.71 21.15
CA THR A 390 -28.35 13.79 21.03
C THR A 390 -29.54 14.39 20.27
N SER A 391 -29.60 15.72 20.12
CA SER A 391 -30.68 16.39 19.40
C SER A 391 -30.21 17.65 18.69
N GLN A 392 -30.92 18.01 17.62
CA GLN A 392 -30.68 19.24 16.84
C GLN A 392 -31.89 20.18 16.96
N ALA A 393 -31.75 21.22 17.78
CA ALA A 393 -32.79 22.23 17.97
C ALA A 393 -32.50 23.54 17.22
N SER A 394 -31.25 23.77 16.80
CA SER A 394 -30.79 25.05 16.25
C SER A 394 -30.09 24.91 14.89
N ILE A 395 -29.38 25.95 14.45
CA ILE A 395 -28.46 26.01 13.31
C ILE A 395 -27.12 26.49 13.85
N SER A 396 -26.01 25.93 13.37
CA SER A 396 -24.67 26.48 13.62
C SER A 396 -24.26 27.41 12.49
N TYR A 397 -23.55 28.50 12.76
CA TYR A 397 -23.14 29.48 11.74
C TYR A 397 -21.62 29.53 11.60
N ALA A 398 -21.12 29.53 10.38
CA ALA A 398 -19.72 29.83 10.04
C ALA A 398 -19.63 31.18 9.30
N SER A 399 -18.46 31.80 9.23
CA SER A 399 -18.26 33.04 8.47
C SER A 399 -18.26 32.81 6.96
N SER A 400 -17.73 31.67 6.50
CA SER A 400 -17.87 31.22 5.12
C SER A 400 -17.70 29.69 4.99
N LEU A 401 -18.22 29.13 3.90
CA LEU A 401 -18.01 27.74 3.49
C LEU A 401 -17.54 27.72 2.04
N THR A 402 -16.30 27.31 1.80
CA THR A 402 -15.68 27.24 0.48
C THR A 402 -15.31 25.82 0.12
N ARG A 403 -15.49 25.44 -1.15
CA ARG A 403 -15.22 24.10 -1.68
C ARG A 403 -14.35 24.25 -2.91
N SER A 404 -13.18 23.63 -2.88
CA SER A 404 -12.24 23.71 -4.01
C SER A 404 -11.96 22.37 -4.66
N LYS A 405 -11.93 21.26 -3.90
CA LYS A 405 -11.69 19.91 -4.45
C LYS A 405 -12.63 18.81 -3.97
N GLY A 406 -13.54 19.09 -3.02
CA GLY A 406 -14.42 18.07 -2.42
C GLY A 406 -15.86 18.54 -2.25
N THR A 407 -16.67 17.71 -1.59
CA THR A 407 -18.11 17.94 -1.40
C THR A 407 -18.44 18.13 0.07
N PHE A 408 -19.18 19.20 0.40
CA PHE A 408 -19.89 19.29 1.67
C PHE A 408 -21.38 18.96 1.46
N ILE A 409 -21.87 17.96 2.18
CA ILE A 409 -23.29 17.77 2.45
C ILE A 409 -23.63 18.61 3.69
N VAL A 410 -24.32 19.74 3.51
CA VAL A 410 -24.56 20.68 4.61
C VAL A 410 -25.97 20.49 5.17
N LYS A 411 -26.04 20.21 6.48
CA LYS A 411 -27.29 20.02 7.24
C LYS A 411 -27.27 20.96 8.44
N ARG A 412 -28.21 21.92 8.50
CA ARG A 412 -28.36 22.84 9.65
C ARG A 412 -27.09 23.65 9.97
N VAL A 413 -26.31 24.01 8.95
CA VAL A 413 -25.23 25.00 9.05
C VAL A 413 -25.55 26.17 8.13
N GLY A 414 -25.46 27.39 8.67
CA GLY A 414 -25.67 28.64 7.94
C GLY A 414 -24.39 29.46 7.82
N ILE A 415 -24.44 30.53 7.03
CA ILE A 415 -23.38 31.55 6.96
C ILE A 415 -23.83 32.78 7.75
N GLN A 416 -22.95 33.31 8.61
CA GLN A 416 -23.19 34.57 9.30
C GLN A 416 -23.41 35.69 8.28
N ARG A 417 -24.48 36.47 8.46
CA ARG A 417 -24.78 37.63 7.62
C ARG A 417 -24.24 38.91 8.24
#